data_AF-A0A7K7IKR1-F1
#
_entry.id   AF-A0A7K7IKR1-F1
#
_cell.length_a   1.000
_cell.length_b   1.000
_cell.length_c   1.000
_cell.angle_alpha   90.00
_cell.angle_beta   90.00
_cell.angle_gamma   90.00
#
_symmetry.space_group_name_H-M   'P 1'
#
loop_
_entity.id
_entity.type
_entity.pdbx_description
1 polymer ?
#
loop_
_entity_poly.entity_id
_entity_poly.type
_entity_poly.pdbx_seq_one_letter_code
_entity_poly.pdbx_strand_id
1 'polypeptide(L)'
;EGPLSDTCSRKTLFYLIATLNEAFRPDYDFSAAKSHEFSREPSLNWVVNAVNCSLFSAVREDFKALKPLLWDAVDEEICLAECDIYRSRIWGGIPTFPVPSPIPAFPTFPIPHYNPDLDSDPFGEDGSLWSFNYFFYNKRLKRIVFFTCRSI
;
A
#
# COMPACT_ATOMS: atom_id res chain seq x y z
N GLU A 1 -9.02 -15.96 -25.08
CA GLU A 1 -8.52 -14.63 -24.70
C GLU A 1 -8.90 -14.40 -23.24
N GLY A 2 -7.95 -14.55 -22.31
CA GLY A 2 -8.20 -14.42 -20.87
C GLY A 2 -8.07 -12.95 -20.44
N PRO A 3 -8.86 -12.49 -19.44
CA PRO A 3 -8.85 -11.09 -19.03
C PRO A 3 -7.48 -10.74 -18.44
N LEU A 4 -6.89 -9.69 -19.01
CA LEU A 4 -5.60 -9.12 -18.66
C LEU A 4 -5.50 -8.96 -17.13
N SER A 5 -4.64 -9.77 -16.50
CA SER A 5 -4.32 -9.54 -15.10
C SER A 5 -3.64 -8.18 -15.00
N ASP A 6 -4.14 -7.39 -14.05
CA ASP A 6 -3.87 -5.98 -13.75
C ASP A 6 -2.40 -5.75 -13.35
N THR A 7 -1.49 -6.02 -14.28
CA THR A 7 -0.04 -5.99 -14.04
C THR A 7 0.46 -4.55 -14.10
N CYS A 8 1.11 -4.13 -13.02
CA CYS A 8 1.83 -2.86 -12.96
C CYS A 8 2.77 -2.74 -14.16
N SER A 9 2.66 -1.63 -14.93
CA SER A 9 3.49 -1.44 -16.13
C SER A 9 4.98 -1.53 -15.76
N ARG A 10 5.83 -2.09 -16.63
CA ARG A 10 7.28 -2.21 -16.36
C ARG A 10 7.93 -0.89 -15.93
N LYS A 11 7.48 0.23 -16.51
CA LYS A 11 7.95 1.57 -16.15
C LYS A 11 7.49 2.00 -14.77
N THR A 12 6.23 1.73 -14.42
CA THR A 12 5.71 1.98 -13.08
C THR A 12 6.42 1.13 -12.04
N LEU A 13 6.62 -0.17 -12.31
CA LEU A 13 7.34 -1.08 -11.42
C LEU A 13 8.73 -0.53 -11.06
N PHE A 14 9.47 -0.06 -12.05
CA PHE A 14 10.77 0.57 -11.83
C PHE A 14 10.68 1.75 -10.84
N TYR A 15 9.69 2.64 -11.01
CA TYR A 15 9.51 3.76 -10.09
C TYR A 15 9.12 3.32 -8.68
N LEU A 16 8.26 2.30 -8.54
CA LEU A 16 7.85 1.77 -7.23
C LEU A 16 9.04 1.15 -6.48
N ILE A 17 9.84 0.32 -7.18
CA ILE A 17 11.05 -0.29 -6.62
C ILE A 17 12.08 0.76 -6.23
N ALA A 18 12.33 1.74 -7.09
CA ALA A 18 13.24 2.84 -6.79
C ALA A 18 12.77 3.64 -5.56
N THR A 19 11.47 3.88 -5.43
CA THR A 19 10.90 4.58 -4.27
C THR A 19 11.09 3.78 -2.98
N LEU A 20 10.89 2.46 -3.00
CA LEU A 20 11.16 1.60 -1.85
C LEU A 20 12.65 1.57 -1.48
N ASN A 21 13.51 1.41 -2.47
CA ASN A 21 14.96 1.43 -2.26
C ASN A 21 15.40 2.74 -1.62
N GLU A 22 14.90 3.89 -2.07
CA GLU A 22 15.25 5.17 -1.45
C GLU A 22 14.64 5.35 -0.05
N ALA A 23 13.44 4.80 0.20
CA ALA A 23 12.78 4.94 1.50
C ALA A 23 13.38 4.07 2.62
N PHE A 24 13.93 2.91 2.28
CA PHE A 24 14.41 1.90 3.25
C PHE A 24 15.90 1.58 3.13
N ARG A 25 16.66 2.35 2.36
CA ARG A 25 18.11 2.26 2.37
C ARG A 25 18.67 2.83 3.68
N PRO A 26 19.76 2.25 4.22
CA PRO A 26 20.56 1.14 3.67
C PRO A 26 20.07 -0.27 4.05
N ASP A 27 19.02 -0.37 4.87
CA ASP A 27 18.64 -1.60 5.55
C ASP A 27 18.04 -2.67 4.61
N TYR A 28 17.43 -2.26 3.49
CA TYR A 28 16.75 -3.19 2.57
C TYR A 28 17.04 -2.91 1.09
N ASP A 29 17.08 -3.98 0.29
CA ASP A 29 17.21 -3.95 -1.17
C ASP A 29 16.01 -4.61 -1.87
N PHE A 30 15.29 -3.81 -2.65
CA PHE A 30 14.11 -4.19 -3.43
C PHE A 30 14.43 -4.44 -4.90
N SER A 31 15.70 -4.44 -5.29
CA SER A 31 16.08 -4.58 -6.72
C SER A 31 15.59 -5.89 -7.35
N ALA A 32 15.35 -6.93 -6.54
CA ALA A 32 14.80 -8.21 -6.99
C ALA A 32 13.26 -8.27 -7.01
N ALA A 33 12.57 -7.22 -6.54
CA ALA A 33 11.11 -7.22 -6.41
C ALA A 33 10.42 -7.32 -7.77
N LYS A 34 9.29 -8.04 -7.80
CA LYS A 34 8.57 -8.41 -9.02
C LYS A 34 7.22 -7.73 -9.11
N SER A 35 6.70 -7.62 -10.33
CA SER A 35 5.42 -6.94 -10.58
C SER A 35 4.24 -7.51 -9.81
N HIS A 36 4.24 -8.81 -9.49
CA HIS A 36 3.14 -9.47 -8.76
C HIS A 36 3.13 -9.13 -7.27
N GLU A 37 4.21 -8.59 -6.74
CA GLU A 37 4.30 -8.09 -5.36
C GLU A 37 3.72 -6.67 -5.25
N PHE A 38 3.26 -6.10 -6.35
CA PHE A 38 2.57 -4.83 -6.40
C PHE A 38 1.16 -5.03 -6.97
N SER A 39 0.18 -4.43 -6.30
CA SER A 39 -1.22 -4.45 -6.73
C SER A 39 -1.67 -3.04 -7.01
N ARG A 40 -2.31 -2.80 -8.16
CA ARG A 40 -3.03 -1.55 -8.37
C ARG A 40 -4.33 -1.57 -7.59
N GLU A 41 -4.67 -0.47 -6.94
CA GLU A 41 -5.89 -0.33 -6.16
C GLU A 41 -6.97 0.34 -7.02
N PRO A 42 -8.19 -0.24 -7.12
CA PRO A 42 -9.22 0.25 -8.04
C PRO A 42 -9.96 1.49 -7.52
N SER A 43 -9.85 1.81 -6.22
CA SER A 43 -10.63 2.87 -5.58
C SER A 43 -9.82 3.65 -4.55
N LEU A 44 -9.68 4.95 -4.78
CA LEU A 44 -9.13 5.88 -3.81
C LEU A 44 -9.91 5.86 -2.50
N ASN A 45 -11.25 5.86 -2.58
CA ASN A 45 -12.09 5.87 -1.39
C ASN A 45 -11.85 4.63 -0.52
N TRP A 46 -11.61 3.47 -1.14
CA TRP A 46 -11.29 2.26 -0.42
C TRP A 46 -9.95 2.36 0.32
N VAL A 47 -8.92 2.86 -0.37
CA VAL A 47 -7.58 3.07 0.21
C VAL A 47 -7.64 4.07 1.36
N VAL A 48 -8.30 5.22 1.15
CA VAL A 48 -8.50 6.26 2.17
C VAL A 48 -9.23 5.69 3.39
N ASN A 49 -10.29 4.92 3.18
CA ASN A 49 -11.03 4.29 4.28
C ASN A 49 -10.17 3.26 5.04
N ALA A 50 -9.42 2.41 4.33
CA ALA A 50 -8.53 1.44 4.95
C ALA A 50 -7.45 2.13 5.80
N VAL A 51 -6.79 3.16 5.27
CA VAL A 51 -5.80 3.98 5.99
C VAL A 51 -6.44 4.65 7.20
N ASN A 52 -7.64 5.22 7.06
CA ASN A 52 -8.36 5.85 8.15
C ASN A 52 -8.67 4.87 9.28
N CYS A 53 -9.14 3.65 8.96
CA CYS A 53 -9.41 2.62 9.95
C CYS A 53 -8.15 2.20 10.69
N SER A 54 -7.04 1.99 9.97
CA SER A 54 -5.74 1.67 10.56
C SER A 54 -5.24 2.78 11.49
N LEU A 55 -5.20 4.02 10.99
CA LEU A 55 -4.71 5.16 11.78
C LEU A 55 -5.60 5.49 12.97
N PHE A 56 -6.93 5.39 12.83
CA PHE A 56 -7.85 5.52 13.96
C PHE A 56 -7.59 4.44 15.02
N SER A 57 -7.19 3.24 14.60
CA SER A 57 -6.82 2.15 15.50
C SER A 57 -5.47 2.37 16.22
N ALA A 58 -4.59 3.25 15.73
CA ALA A 58 -3.36 3.60 16.46
C ALA A 58 -3.50 4.91 17.25
N VAL A 59 -4.06 5.94 16.61
CA VAL A 59 -4.07 7.33 17.07
C VAL A 59 -5.35 7.68 17.86
N ARG A 60 -6.41 6.86 17.77
CA ARG A 60 -7.68 7.02 18.50
C ARG A 60 -8.32 8.40 18.23
N GLU A 61 -8.66 9.15 19.29
CA GLU A 61 -9.45 10.37 19.22
C GLU A 61 -8.71 11.52 18.51
N ASP A 62 -7.38 11.57 18.64
CA ASP A 62 -6.54 12.59 17.99
C ASP A 62 -6.60 12.49 16.46
N PHE A 63 -6.93 11.30 15.93
CA PHE A 63 -7.08 11.10 14.50
C PHE A 63 -8.21 11.96 13.92
N LYS A 64 -9.22 12.32 14.72
CA LYS A 64 -10.33 13.16 14.24
C LYS A 64 -9.83 14.55 13.81
N ALA A 65 -8.85 15.11 14.50
CA ALA A 65 -8.23 16.38 14.16
C ALA A 65 -7.14 16.23 13.09
N LEU A 66 -6.37 15.14 13.13
CA LEU A 66 -5.30 14.87 12.17
C LEU A 66 -5.80 14.49 10.77
N LYS A 67 -6.91 13.75 10.68
CA LYS A 67 -7.45 13.21 9.42
C LYS A 67 -7.59 14.27 8.32
N PRO A 68 -8.27 15.41 8.51
CA PRO A 68 -8.39 16.42 7.46
C PRO A 68 -7.02 16.98 7.06
N LEU A 69 -6.17 17.33 8.03
CA LEU A 69 -4.84 17.88 7.77
C LEU A 69 -3.96 16.93 6.95
N LEU A 70 -4.02 15.63 7.26
CA LEU A 70 -3.30 14.60 6.53
C LEU A 70 -3.74 14.50 5.08
N TRP A 71 -5.06 14.36 4.84
CA TRP A 71 -5.56 14.17 3.47
C TRP A 71 -5.49 15.44 2.63
N ASP A 72 -5.67 16.61 3.24
CA ASP A 72 -5.50 17.90 2.57
C ASP A 72 -4.04 18.07 2.13
N ALA A 73 -3.07 17.79 3.00
CA ALA A 73 -1.65 17.88 2.65
C ALA A 73 -1.24 16.90 1.54
N VAL A 74 -1.78 15.67 1.57
CA VAL A 74 -1.51 14.69 0.51
C VAL A 74 -2.15 15.15 -0.81
N ASP A 75 -3.40 15.62 -0.79
CA ASP A 75 -4.11 16.04 -2.00
C ASP A 75 -3.47 17.29 -2.63
N GLU A 76 -3.05 18.27 -1.83
CA GLU A 76 -2.33 19.45 -2.32
C GLU A 76 -1.01 19.07 -3.03
N GLU A 77 -0.29 18.07 -2.52
CA GLU A 77 1.02 17.70 -3.04
C GLU A 77 0.95 16.82 -4.30
N ILE A 78 -0.09 15.97 -4.43
CA ILE A 78 -0.14 14.94 -5.47
C ILE A 78 -1.41 14.92 -6.33
N CYS A 79 -2.46 15.65 -5.94
CA CYS A 79 -3.78 15.61 -6.55
C CYS A 79 -4.32 14.17 -6.63
N LEU A 80 -4.91 13.69 -5.53
CA LEU A 80 -5.34 12.31 -5.34
C LEU A 80 -6.36 11.86 -6.40
N ALA A 81 -7.18 12.78 -6.90
CA ALA A 81 -8.18 12.50 -7.94
C ALA A 81 -7.56 12.03 -9.27
N GLU A 82 -6.30 12.38 -9.54
CA GLU A 82 -5.59 12.01 -10.76
C GLU A 82 -4.49 10.96 -10.52
N CYS A 83 -4.44 10.39 -9.33
CA CYS A 83 -3.41 9.42 -8.96
C CYS A 83 -3.81 7.99 -9.34
N ASP A 84 -2.84 7.27 -9.90
CA ASP A 84 -2.86 5.81 -9.87
C ASP A 84 -2.32 5.33 -8.52
N ILE A 85 -3.08 4.47 -7.85
CA ILE A 85 -2.73 3.99 -6.52
C ILE A 85 -2.20 2.56 -6.62
N TYR A 86 -1.07 2.31 -5.97
CA TYR A 86 -0.47 1.00 -5.88
C TYR A 86 -0.23 0.63 -4.42
N ARG A 87 -0.30 -0.66 -4.12
CA ARG A 87 0.02 -1.25 -2.83
C ARG A 87 1.19 -2.22 -3.00
N SER A 88 2.19 -2.13 -2.14
CA SER A 88 3.20 -3.18 -1.99
C SER A 88 2.65 -4.31 -1.12
N ARG A 89 2.83 -5.54 -1.60
CA ARG A 89 2.56 -6.80 -0.90
C ARG A 89 3.85 -7.53 -0.49
N ILE A 90 5.02 -6.91 -0.68
CA ILE A 90 6.33 -7.48 -0.35
C ILE A 90 6.37 -7.89 1.13
N TRP A 91 5.73 -7.11 2.00
CA TRP A 91 5.65 -7.32 3.46
C TRP A 91 4.36 -8.03 3.89
N GLY A 92 3.73 -8.76 2.97
CA GLY A 92 2.34 -9.22 3.06
C GLY A 92 2.07 -10.41 3.98
N GLY A 93 2.77 -10.54 5.11
CA GLY A 93 2.50 -11.56 6.13
C GLY A 93 1.34 -11.23 7.08
N ILE A 94 0.91 -9.96 7.14
CA ILE A 94 -0.06 -9.50 8.14
C ILE A 94 -1.41 -9.20 7.45
N PRO A 95 -2.53 -9.84 7.87
CA PRO A 95 -3.82 -9.63 7.24
C PRO A 95 -4.27 -8.18 7.42
N THR A 96 -4.27 -7.40 6.34
CA THR A 96 -4.97 -6.12 6.29
C THR A 96 -6.44 -6.38 6.60
N PHE A 97 -6.94 -5.83 7.71
CA PHE A 97 -8.28 -6.09 8.23
C PHE A 97 -9.34 -6.24 7.12
N PRO A 98 -10.16 -7.31 7.13
CA PRO A 98 -11.30 -7.40 6.24
C PRO A 98 -12.26 -6.26 6.57
N VAL A 99 -12.53 -5.41 5.58
CA VAL A 99 -13.50 -4.32 5.69
C VAL A 99 -14.86 -4.94 6.05
N PRO A 100 -15.63 -4.38 7.01
CA PRO A 100 -16.98 -4.85 7.26
C PRO A 100 -17.86 -4.58 6.03
N SER A 101 -18.24 -5.64 5.30
CA SER A 101 -19.23 -5.60 4.21
C SER A 101 -20.63 -5.23 4.76
N PRO A 102 -21.46 -4.55 3.94
CA PRO A 102 -22.22 -5.28 2.94
C PRO A 102 -21.90 -4.78 1.52
N ILE A 103 -20.70 -5.10 1.04
CA ILE A 103 -20.37 -5.01 -0.39
C ILE A 103 -20.16 -6.46 -0.85
N PRO A 104 -20.84 -6.94 -1.90
CA PRO A 104 -20.77 -8.33 -2.33
C PRO A 104 -19.32 -8.72 -2.64
N ALA A 105 -18.92 -9.87 -2.10
CA ALA A 105 -17.57 -10.41 -2.20
C ALA A 105 -17.11 -10.49 -3.66
N PHE A 106 -16.11 -9.70 -4.01
CA PHE A 106 -15.24 -10.04 -5.12
C PHE A 106 -14.58 -11.40 -4.82
N PRO A 107 -14.30 -12.22 -5.84
CA PRO A 107 -13.82 -13.58 -5.63
C PRO A 107 -12.56 -13.53 -4.78
N THR A 108 -12.63 -14.21 -3.63
CA THR A 108 -11.46 -14.59 -2.84
C THR A 108 -10.54 -15.36 -3.78
N PHE A 109 -9.57 -14.66 -4.37
CA PHE A 109 -8.47 -15.32 -5.06
C PHE A 109 -7.83 -16.26 -4.03
N PRO A 110 -7.56 -17.53 -4.40
CA PRO A 110 -6.83 -18.44 -3.54
C PRO A 110 -5.53 -17.74 -3.18
N ILE A 111 -5.34 -17.48 -1.89
CA ILE A 111 -4.08 -16.98 -1.35
C ILE A 111 -3.07 -18.05 -1.76
N PRO A 112 -2.11 -17.79 -2.68
CA PRO A 112 -0.99 -18.71 -2.84
C PRO A 112 -0.41 -18.79 -1.44
N HIS A 113 -0.24 -19.99 -0.89
CA HIS A 113 0.53 -20.19 0.33
C HIS A 113 1.88 -19.51 0.11
N TYR A 114 1.97 -18.25 0.54
CA TYR A 114 3.17 -17.46 0.53
C TYR A 114 3.94 -18.01 1.71
N ASN A 115 4.98 -18.77 1.41
CA ASN A 115 6.00 -19.12 2.37
C ASN A 115 6.86 -17.86 2.49
N PRO A 116 6.73 -17.03 3.55
CA PRO A 116 7.65 -15.95 3.75
C PRO A 116 8.98 -16.61 4.10
N ASP A 117 9.97 -16.49 3.23
CA ASP A 117 11.35 -16.57 3.70
C ASP A 117 11.50 -15.40 4.69
N LEU A 118 11.29 -15.72 5.97
CA LEU A 118 11.22 -14.80 7.12
C LEU A 118 12.45 -13.88 7.26
N ASP A 119 13.53 -14.16 6.54
CA ASP A 119 14.74 -13.33 6.50
C ASP A 119 14.61 -12.09 5.61
N SER A 120 13.60 -11.99 4.75
CA SER A 120 13.47 -10.85 3.83
C SER A 120 12.56 -9.74 4.36
N ASP A 121 11.76 -9.97 5.41
CA ASP A 121 10.77 -9.01 5.92
C ASP A 121 11.32 -8.14 7.08
N PRO A 122 11.52 -6.81 6.91
CA PRO A 122 11.84 -5.85 7.96
C PRO A 122 10.86 -5.84 9.11
N PHE A 123 9.64 -6.24 8.81
CA PHE A 123 8.51 -6.16 9.72
C PHE A 123 8.12 -7.54 10.25
N GLY A 124 8.97 -8.55 10.00
CA GLY A 124 8.85 -9.90 10.56
C GLY A 124 9.08 -9.98 12.07
N GLU A 125 9.25 -8.85 12.77
CA GLU A 125 9.16 -8.80 14.22
C GLU A 125 7.71 -9.09 14.67
N ASP A 126 7.56 -10.18 15.44
CA ASP A 126 6.32 -10.54 16.13
C ASP A 126 5.78 -9.33 16.92
N GLY A 127 4.65 -8.77 16.48
CA GLY A 127 3.95 -7.70 17.21
C GLY A 127 3.24 -6.66 16.36
N SER A 128 3.54 -6.54 15.06
CA SER A 128 2.85 -5.55 14.22
C SER A 128 1.37 -5.91 14.01
N LEU A 129 0.46 -5.12 14.58
CA LEU A 129 -1.00 -5.31 14.45
C LEU A 129 -1.46 -5.11 13.00
N TRP A 130 -0.88 -4.13 12.31
CA TRP A 130 -1.16 -3.84 10.91
C TRP A 130 -0.01 -3.04 10.30
N SER A 131 0.16 -3.20 8.98
CA SER A 131 1.04 -2.36 8.17
C SER A 131 0.39 -2.08 6.81
N PHE A 132 0.69 -0.91 6.25
CA PHE A 132 0.31 -0.60 4.87
C PHE A 132 1.43 0.15 4.17
N ASN A 133 1.52 -0.04 2.85
CA ASN A 133 2.54 0.53 1.99
C ASN A 133 1.89 0.92 0.66
N TYR A 134 1.39 2.16 0.61
CA TYR A 134 0.70 2.71 -0.56
C TYR A 134 1.58 3.69 -1.32
N PHE A 135 1.41 3.70 -2.65
CA PHE A 135 2.04 4.64 -3.55
C PHE A 135 0.95 5.38 -4.31
N PHE A 136 0.94 6.70 -4.20
CA PHE A 136 0.09 7.57 -4.99
C PHE A 136 0.94 8.14 -6.12
N TYR A 137 0.73 7.64 -7.34
CA TYR A 137 1.51 8.03 -8.51
C TYR A 137 0.70 8.94 -9.42
N ASN A 138 1.09 10.21 -9.48
CA ASN A 138 0.55 11.16 -10.45
C ASN A 138 1.44 11.20 -11.69
N LYS A 139 0.99 10.59 -12.79
CA LYS A 139 1.70 10.54 -14.06
C LYS A 139 1.88 11.92 -14.71
N ARG A 140 0.96 12.86 -14.49
CA ARG A 140 1.02 14.23 -15.02
C ARG A 140 2.10 15.04 -14.33
N LEU A 141 2.17 14.94 -12.99
CA LEU A 141 3.19 15.59 -12.17
C LEU A 141 4.53 14.86 -12.15
N LYS A 142 4.57 13.60 -12.63
CA LYS A 142 5.73 12.69 -12.54
C LYS A 142 6.22 12.53 -11.10
N ARG A 143 5.29 12.50 -10.15
CA ARG A 143 5.56 12.50 -8.71
C ARG A 143 4.92 11.28 -8.06
N ILE A 144 5.58 10.72 -7.05
CA ILE A 144 5.08 9.63 -6.23
C ILE A 144 5.08 10.08 -4.77
N VAL A 145 3.94 9.96 -4.12
CA VAL A 145 3.87 9.99 -2.65
C VAL A 145 3.87 8.55 -2.17
N PHE A 146 4.89 8.18 -1.40
CA PHE A 146 4.96 6.90 -0.72
C PHE A 146 4.45 7.05 0.71
N PHE A 147 3.33 6.39 1.01
CA PHE A 147 2.72 6.40 2.33
C PHE A 147 2.82 5.02 2.96
N THR A 148 3.73 4.91 3.93
CA THR A 148 3.92 3.71 4.74
C THR A 148 3.63 4.01 6.21
N CYS A 149 2.95 3.09 6.88
CA CYS A 149 2.73 3.16 8.32
C CYS A 149 2.56 1.75 8.87
N ARG A 150 2.98 1.56 10.13
CA ARG A 150 2.80 0.34 10.89
C ARG A 150 2.43 0.68 12.33
N SER A 151 1.66 -0.20 12.96
CA SER A 151 1.41 -0.16 14.41
C SER A 151 1.97 -1.41 15.04
N ILE A 152 2.76 -1.22 16.10
CA ILE A 152 3.20 -2.25 17.06
C ILE A 152 2.21 -2.25 18.22
#